data_AF-A0AA93BCV9-F1
#
_entry.id   AF-A0AA93BCV9-F1
#
_cell.length_a   1.000
_cell.length_b   1.000
_cell.length_c   1.000
_cell.angle_alpha   90.00
_cell.angle_beta   90.00
_cell.angle_gamma   90.00
#
_symmetry.space_group_name_H-M   'P 1'
#
loop_
_entity.id
_entity.type
_entity.pdbx_description
1 polymer ?
#
loop_
_entity_poly.entity_id
_entity_poly.type
_entity_poly.pdbx_seq_one_letter_code
_entity_poly.pdbx_strand_id
1 'polypeptide(L)'
;MKRNIYSYSKLWMILFVLMGAACTNQVEDAIPVSGQPIEFSVQSDWKEIPNTRSDDKTQFIGGDEIQIFGFHKSSQGADENVQFMYDVDNHVDNRTLGQKVKFDGTNWNYTPKRFWPKYGLLDFYASYPCDPYNSIHYDVEKKWMTYENNLTQDLLYGLATDRDCASKDSVRIWMVHALAKVRIILDKSLGDIGTVQVWGYKTGHFSPINYGVPDWKIDDKTPIYADFCKYPYNGYEADEELKNNNSVTVFILPNKITGLKMWNSDRQEIDASEKIKNLEFKAGKVYNLTISKSNGVRKKNTNSRSIAMSVRCVSE
;
A
#
# COMPACT_ATOMS: atom_id res chain seq x y z
N MET A 1 46.96 62.50 17.33
CA MET A 1 48.40 62.39 17.01
C MET A 1 48.82 60.93 17.12
N LYS A 2 49.52 60.43 16.10
CA LYS A 2 50.45 59.28 16.09
C LYS A 2 49.87 57.89 16.48
N ARG A 3 50.22 56.80 15.83
CA ARG A 3 50.77 56.51 14.50
C ARG A 3 50.61 54.99 14.34
N ASN A 4 50.32 54.62 13.12
CA ASN A 4 50.08 53.28 12.62
C ASN A 4 51.43 52.52 12.48
N ILE A 5 51.36 51.19 12.30
CA ILE A 5 52.19 50.37 11.38
C ILE A 5 53.16 49.27 11.94
N TYR A 6 52.67 48.01 11.90
CA TYR A 6 53.21 46.79 11.21
C TYR A 6 54.38 46.05 11.90
N SER A 7 54.67 44.75 11.70
CA SER A 7 54.13 43.59 10.96
C SER A 7 55.15 42.47 11.27
N TYR A 8 54.73 41.22 11.49
CA TYR A 8 55.44 39.94 11.24
C TYR A 8 54.56 38.85 11.89
N SER A 9 54.24 37.69 11.31
CA SER A 9 54.71 37.02 10.11
C SER A 9 53.62 36.03 9.68
N LYS A 10 53.46 35.88 8.37
CA LYS A 10 52.68 34.83 7.71
C LYS A 10 53.26 33.45 8.05
N LEU A 11 52.59 32.69 8.91
CA LEU A 11 52.65 31.23 9.07
C LEU A 11 51.52 30.96 10.09
N TRP A 12 50.33 30.54 9.72
CA TRP A 12 49.99 29.14 9.46
C TRP A 12 48.66 29.14 8.66
N MET A 13 48.80 29.11 7.35
CA MET A 13 47.74 28.60 6.47
C MET A 13 47.71 27.08 6.64
N ILE A 14 46.49 26.56 6.78
CA ILE A 14 46.12 25.16 6.49
C ILE A 14 46.57 24.15 7.56
N LEU A 15 45.68 23.90 8.54
CA LEU A 15 45.54 22.55 9.06
C LEU A 15 44.35 21.90 8.34
N PHE A 16 44.70 20.97 7.47
CA PHE A 16 43.89 19.94 6.84
C PHE A 16 42.82 19.40 7.82
N VAL A 17 41.54 19.43 7.45
CA VAL A 17 40.83 18.37 6.72
C VAL A 17 40.61 17.12 7.61
N LEU A 18 39.34 16.69 7.65
CA LEU A 18 38.76 15.53 8.35
C LEU A 18 38.13 15.78 9.73
N MET A 19 37.28 16.82 9.85
CA MET A 19 36.00 16.55 10.52
C MET A 19 35.07 16.07 9.40
N GLY A 20 35.11 14.75 9.16
CA GLY A 20 34.07 14.12 8.37
C GLY A 20 32.74 14.54 8.97
N ALA A 21 31.86 15.09 8.15
CA ALA A 21 30.45 15.15 8.46
C ALA A 21 29.98 13.69 8.62
N ALA A 22 30.11 13.16 9.84
CA ALA A 22 29.29 12.04 10.26
C ALA A 22 27.88 12.63 10.32
N CYS A 23 27.10 12.41 9.25
CA CYS A 23 25.66 12.48 9.32
C CYS A 23 25.22 11.45 10.36
N THR A 24 25.16 11.86 11.62
CA THR A 24 24.62 11.07 12.70
C THR A 24 23.10 11.09 12.56
N ASN A 25 22.52 9.96 12.15
CA ASN A 25 21.11 9.72 12.35
C ASN A 25 20.87 9.66 13.86
N GLN A 26 20.52 10.80 14.48
CA GLN A 26 20.46 10.95 15.95
C GLN A 26 19.61 9.91 16.70
N VAL A 27 18.71 9.21 16.00
CA VAL A 27 17.86 8.16 16.59
C VAL A 27 18.61 6.83 16.74
N GLU A 28 19.52 6.51 15.83
CA GLU A 28 20.30 5.26 15.87
C GLU A 28 21.41 5.32 16.93
N ASP A 29 22.00 6.49 17.15
CA ASP A 29 23.08 6.69 18.12
C ASP A 29 22.63 6.50 19.58
N ALA A 30 21.32 6.58 19.85
CA ALA A 30 20.77 6.41 21.19
C ALA A 30 20.48 4.96 21.58
N ILE A 31 20.40 4.02 20.62
CA ILE A 31 20.03 2.62 20.87
C ILE A 31 21.29 1.74 20.83
N PRO A 32 21.71 1.12 21.94
CA PRO A 32 22.86 0.22 21.93
C PRO A 32 22.58 -1.03 21.07
N VAL A 33 23.40 -1.26 20.04
CA VAL A 33 23.28 -2.39 19.11
C VAL A 33 24.24 -3.55 19.41
N SER A 34 23.89 -4.75 18.95
CA SER A 34 24.57 -6.02 19.27
C SER A 34 25.48 -6.57 18.16
N GLY A 35 25.66 -5.83 17.06
CA GLY A 35 26.56 -6.20 15.94
C GLY A 35 26.01 -7.25 14.96
N GLN A 36 24.91 -7.94 15.30
CA GLN A 36 24.23 -8.87 14.39
C GLN A 36 23.19 -8.14 13.52
N PRO A 37 23.25 -8.26 12.18
CA PRO A 37 22.28 -7.64 11.30
C PRO A 37 20.90 -8.29 11.43
N ILE A 38 19.85 -7.52 11.15
CA ILE A 38 18.49 -8.02 11.08
C ILE A 38 18.28 -8.66 9.70
N GLU A 39 17.74 -9.87 9.69
CA GLU A 39 17.43 -10.61 8.47
C GLU A 39 15.93 -10.89 8.41
N PHE A 40 15.35 -10.88 7.22
CA PHE A 40 13.91 -11.04 7.02
C PHE A 40 13.59 -12.28 6.20
N SER A 41 12.48 -12.94 6.57
CA SER A 41 11.83 -13.97 5.79
C SER A 41 10.37 -13.57 5.61
N VAL A 42 9.99 -13.19 4.39
CA VAL A 42 8.66 -12.64 4.10
C VAL A 42 7.87 -13.58 3.19
N GLN A 43 6.62 -13.83 3.57
CA GLN A 43 5.66 -14.68 2.85
C GLN A 43 4.31 -13.94 2.75
N SER A 44 3.45 -14.32 1.81
CA SER A 44 2.12 -13.72 1.63
C SER A 44 1.02 -14.77 1.49
N ASP A 45 -0.21 -14.35 1.81
CA ASP A 45 -1.45 -15.09 1.64
C ASP A 45 -1.95 -15.18 0.18
N TRP A 46 -1.18 -14.72 -0.82
CA TRP A 46 -1.53 -14.85 -2.24
C TRP A 46 -1.90 -16.29 -2.66
N LYS A 47 -1.44 -17.29 -1.91
CA LYS A 47 -1.80 -18.69 -2.11
C LYS A 47 -3.21 -19.05 -1.65
N GLU A 48 -3.76 -18.31 -0.69
CA GLU A 48 -5.08 -18.55 -0.08
C GLU A 48 -6.19 -17.70 -0.73
N ILE A 49 -5.83 -16.56 -1.33
CA ILE A 49 -6.76 -15.70 -2.04
C ILE A 49 -6.36 -15.59 -3.52
N PRO A 50 -6.90 -16.47 -4.40
CA PRO A 50 -6.57 -16.43 -5.82
C PRO A 50 -7.00 -15.10 -6.45
N ASN A 51 -6.05 -14.43 -7.07
CA ASN A 51 -6.34 -13.33 -7.98
C ASN A 51 -6.71 -13.87 -9.37
N THR A 52 -7.58 -13.17 -10.11
CA THR A 52 -8.14 -13.64 -11.40
C THR A 52 -7.73 -12.78 -12.61
N ARG A 53 -6.72 -11.92 -12.46
CA ARG A 53 -6.08 -11.22 -13.59
C ARG A 53 -5.04 -12.15 -14.24
N SER A 54 -4.67 -11.87 -15.49
CA SER A 54 -3.81 -12.77 -16.28
C SER A 54 -2.36 -12.90 -15.76
N ASP A 55 -1.91 -12.00 -14.87
CA ASP A 55 -0.52 -11.86 -14.42
C ASP A 55 -0.35 -12.01 -12.88
N ASP A 56 -1.15 -12.88 -12.26
CA ASP A 56 -1.20 -12.93 -10.80
C ASP A 56 0.00 -13.60 -10.13
N LYS A 57 0.56 -12.91 -9.13
CA LYS A 57 1.62 -13.44 -8.28
C LYS A 57 1.06 -14.37 -7.23
N THR A 58 1.60 -15.57 -7.18
CA THR A 58 1.34 -16.57 -6.13
C THR A 58 2.44 -16.61 -5.07
N GLN A 59 3.55 -15.91 -5.34
CA GLN A 59 4.72 -15.80 -4.48
C GLN A 59 5.53 -14.57 -4.90
N PHE A 60 6.38 -14.08 -3.99
CA PHE A 60 7.40 -13.10 -4.35
C PHE A 60 8.42 -13.71 -5.32
N ILE A 61 8.84 -12.92 -6.30
CA ILE A 61 9.84 -13.30 -7.30
C ILE A 61 11.05 -12.37 -7.23
N GLY A 62 12.18 -12.81 -7.77
CA GLY A 62 13.39 -12.00 -7.82
C GLY A 62 13.10 -10.63 -8.46
N GLY A 63 13.50 -9.57 -7.76
CA GLY A 63 13.21 -8.19 -8.15
C GLY A 63 12.06 -7.53 -7.37
N ASP A 64 11.24 -8.31 -6.65
CA ASP A 64 10.20 -7.74 -5.80
C ASP A 64 10.75 -6.87 -4.67
N GLU A 65 10.09 -5.74 -4.43
CA GLU A 65 10.48 -4.77 -3.42
C GLU A 65 9.32 -4.55 -2.45
N ILE A 66 9.62 -4.69 -1.16
CA ILE A 66 8.76 -4.30 -0.04
C ILE A 66 9.39 -3.12 0.69
N GLN A 67 8.60 -2.43 1.50
CA GLN A 67 9.13 -1.51 2.49
C GLN A 67 8.86 -2.02 3.88
N ILE A 68 9.80 -1.78 4.80
CA ILE A 68 9.70 -2.20 6.20
C ILE A 68 9.91 -0.99 7.11
N PHE A 69 8.95 -0.77 8.01
CA PHE A 69 9.05 0.14 9.13
C PHE A 69 9.43 -0.66 10.38
N GLY A 70 10.45 -0.22 11.11
CA GLY A 70 10.90 -0.88 12.33
C GLY A 70 10.86 0.07 13.52
N PHE A 71 10.34 -0.43 14.64
CA PHE A 71 10.15 0.31 15.88
C PHE A 71 10.76 -0.46 17.05
N HIS A 72 11.52 0.24 17.89
CA HIS A 72 12.08 -0.28 19.13
C HIS A 72 11.22 0.12 20.33
N LYS A 73 10.98 -0.85 21.20
CA LYS A 73 10.32 -0.71 22.50
C LYS A 73 11.33 -1.06 23.59
N SER A 74 11.39 -0.27 24.65
CA SER A 74 12.23 -0.60 25.81
C SER A 74 11.76 -1.86 26.54
N SER A 75 10.45 -2.12 26.54
CA SER A 75 9.80 -3.28 27.16
C SER A 75 8.38 -3.49 26.62
N GLN A 76 7.74 -4.62 26.97
CA GLN A 76 6.35 -4.89 26.63
C GLN A 76 5.42 -3.86 27.31
N GLY A 77 4.65 -3.12 26.52
CA GLY A 77 3.75 -2.07 27.03
C GLY A 77 4.41 -0.70 27.25
N ALA A 78 5.60 -0.45 26.71
CA ALA A 78 6.20 0.88 26.72
C ALA A 78 5.30 1.92 26.03
N ASP A 79 5.22 3.13 26.61
CA ASP A 79 4.37 4.24 26.12
C ASP A 79 4.89 4.84 24.80
N GLU A 80 6.18 4.68 24.51
CA GLU A 80 6.83 5.22 23.32
C GLU A 80 7.60 4.15 22.55
N ASN A 81 7.27 4.06 21.26
CA ASN A 81 8.00 3.27 20.27
C ASN A 81 8.91 4.20 19.48
N VAL A 82 10.20 3.88 19.39
CA VAL A 82 11.18 4.66 18.64
C VAL A 82 11.37 4.04 17.26
N GLN A 83 11.01 4.76 16.20
CA GLN A 83 11.23 4.29 14.84
C GLN A 83 12.73 4.32 14.49
N PHE A 84 13.28 3.19 14.04
CA PHE A 84 14.71 3.05 13.75
C PHE A 84 15.01 2.45 12.36
N MET A 85 13.98 1.95 11.67
CA MET A 85 14.10 1.42 10.31
C MET A 85 13.08 2.11 9.40
N TYR A 86 13.62 2.87 8.43
CA TYR A 86 12.94 3.74 7.48
C TYR A 86 13.90 4.08 6.32
N ASP A 87 13.39 4.65 5.23
CA ASP A 87 14.20 5.03 4.06
C ASP A 87 15.04 6.29 4.35
N VAL A 88 16.35 6.11 4.52
CA VAL A 88 17.28 7.22 4.83
C VAL A 88 17.69 8.06 3.63
N ASP A 89 17.40 7.64 2.40
CA ASP A 89 17.91 8.28 1.19
C ASP A 89 16.86 9.21 0.52
N ASN A 90 15.57 9.04 0.80
CA ASN A 90 14.50 9.87 0.23
C ASN A 90 14.19 11.11 1.10
N HIS A 91 14.84 12.24 0.77
CA HIS A 91 14.93 13.56 1.43
C HIS A 91 13.66 14.29 1.97
N VAL A 92 12.47 13.68 2.04
CA VAL A 92 11.28 14.31 2.63
C VAL A 92 10.89 13.56 3.89
N ASP A 93 11.31 14.09 5.05
CA ASP A 93 11.10 13.49 6.39
C ASP A 93 11.20 11.95 6.34
N ASN A 94 12.42 11.46 6.13
CA ASN A 94 12.84 10.07 5.85
C ASN A 94 12.12 8.96 6.65
N ARG A 95 11.50 9.31 7.76
CA ARG A 95 10.71 8.43 8.62
C ARG A 95 9.33 8.07 8.07
N THR A 96 8.85 8.80 7.07
CA THR A 96 7.54 8.56 6.43
C THR A 96 7.54 7.33 5.52
N LEU A 97 8.69 6.98 4.95
CA LEU A 97 8.85 5.82 4.08
C LEU A 97 9.56 4.69 4.81
N GLY A 98 9.11 3.46 4.56
CA GLY A 98 9.77 2.28 5.11
C GLY A 98 11.10 2.02 4.40
N GLN A 99 12.03 1.36 5.07
CA GLN A 99 13.27 0.90 4.45
C GLN A 99 12.93 -0.03 3.30
N LYS A 100 13.43 0.29 2.09
CA LYS A 100 13.27 -0.58 0.92
C LYS A 100 14.05 -1.88 1.13
N VAL A 101 13.39 -3.00 0.90
CA VAL A 101 13.96 -4.35 0.99
C VAL A 101 13.59 -5.11 -0.28
N LYS A 102 14.61 -5.61 -0.97
CA LYS A 102 14.51 -6.26 -2.27
C LYS A 102 14.76 -7.75 -2.18
N PHE A 103 13.90 -8.54 -2.80
CA PHE A 103 14.08 -9.98 -2.90
C PHE A 103 15.00 -10.31 -4.09
N ASP A 104 16.10 -11.02 -3.85
CA ASP A 104 17.04 -11.45 -4.91
C ASP A 104 16.64 -12.81 -5.54
N GLY A 105 15.54 -13.41 -5.08
CA GLY A 105 15.09 -14.75 -5.45
C GLY A 105 15.37 -15.81 -4.36
N THR A 106 16.22 -15.49 -3.38
CA THR A 106 16.52 -16.35 -2.22
C THR A 106 16.41 -15.59 -0.89
N ASN A 107 16.93 -14.37 -0.83
CA ASN A 107 17.04 -13.55 0.37
C ASN A 107 16.44 -12.15 0.16
N TRP A 108 15.99 -11.57 1.28
CA TRP A 108 15.56 -10.19 1.36
C TRP A 108 16.74 -9.28 1.75
N ASN A 109 17.19 -8.46 0.79
CA ASN A 109 18.36 -7.61 0.91
C ASN A 109 17.98 -6.13 1.03
N TYR A 110 18.75 -5.37 1.80
CA TYR A 110 18.54 -3.94 1.98
C TYR A 110 19.82 -3.25 2.44
N THR A 111 19.89 -1.95 2.19
CA THR A 111 20.98 -1.07 2.61
C THR A 111 20.41 0.28 3.05
N PRO A 112 20.97 0.93 4.08
CA PRO A 112 21.98 0.40 4.99
C PRO A 112 21.45 -0.75 5.87
N LYS A 113 22.34 -1.63 6.34
CA LYS A 113 21.93 -2.72 7.24
C LYS A 113 21.59 -2.15 8.63
N ARG A 114 20.55 -2.72 9.23
CA ARG A 114 20.13 -2.46 10.61
C ARG A 114 20.52 -3.63 11.49
N PHE A 115 20.85 -3.35 12.74
CA PHE A 115 21.37 -4.34 13.67
C PHE A 115 20.43 -4.47 14.87
N TRP A 116 20.37 -5.68 15.42
CA TRP A 116 19.59 -5.96 16.62
C TRP A 116 20.05 -5.08 17.79
N PRO A 117 19.14 -4.35 18.47
CA PRO A 117 19.45 -3.73 19.75
C PRO A 117 19.88 -4.76 20.79
N LYS A 118 20.56 -4.31 21.86
CA LYS A 118 21.00 -5.19 22.95
C LYS A 118 19.85 -5.63 23.86
N TYR A 119 18.78 -4.84 23.93
CA TYR A 119 17.65 -5.05 24.85
C TYR A 119 16.35 -4.52 24.24
N GLY A 120 15.23 -4.89 24.85
CA GLY A 120 13.90 -4.46 24.45
C GLY A 120 13.25 -5.38 23.42
N LEU A 121 12.22 -4.84 22.76
CA LEU A 121 11.44 -5.54 21.75
C LEU A 121 11.46 -4.75 20.45
N LEU A 122 11.32 -5.44 19.32
CA LEU A 122 11.14 -4.84 18.01
C LEU A 122 9.77 -5.17 17.43
N ASP A 123 9.13 -4.15 16.86
CA ASP A 123 8.01 -4.32 15.95
C ASP A 123 8.44 -3.96 14.54
N PHE A 124 8.06 -4.81 13.59
CA PHE A 124 8.22 -4.56 12.17
C PHE A 124 6.87 -4.56 11.49
N TYR A 125 6.67 -3.61 10.57
CA TYR A 125 5.51 -3.50 9.71
C TYR A 125 5.98 -3.42 8.27
N ALA A 126 5.42 -4.24 7.39
CA ALA A 126 5.84 -4.33 6.00
C ALA A 126 4.67 -4.06 5.06
N SER A 127 4.95 -3.47 3.90
CA SER A 127 3.96 -3.34 2.82
C SER A 127 4.53 -3.65 1.44
N TYR A 128 3.66 -4.10 0.55
CA TYR A 128 3.94 -4.38 -0.85
C TYR A 128 2.81 -3.85 -1.74
N PRO A 129 3.09 -3.31 -2.93
CA PRO A 129 4.42 -3.05 -3.48
C PRO A 129 5.12 -1.86 -2.78
N CYS A 130 6.44 -1.79 -2.95
CA CYS A 130 7.24 -0.63 -2.56
C CYS A 130 7.29 0.38 -3.72
N ASP A 131 6.33 1.30 -3.75
CA ASP A 131 6.28 2.40 -4.73
C ASP A 131 6.23 3.75 -3.99
N PRO A 132 6.99 4.78 -4.41
CA PRO A 132 6.99 6.08 -3.73
C PRO A 132 5.62 6.76 -3.64
N TYR A 133 4.74 6.51 -4.61
CA TYR A 133 3.45 7.18 -4.75
C TYR A 133 2.28 6.32 -4.28
N ASN A 134 2.33 5.01 -4.53
CA ASN A 134 1.25 4.07 -4.21
C ASN A 134 1.71 3.03 -3.18
N SER A 135 2.23 3.46 -2.04
CA SER A 135 2.55 2.56 -0.93
C SER A 135 2.11 3.15 0.40
N ILE A 136 2.27 2.39 1.49
CA ILE A 136 1.93 2.87 2.82
C ILE A 136 2.96 3.93 3.26
N HIS A 137 2.50 5.01 3.86
CA HIS A 137 3.37 5.99 4.54
C HIS A 137 3.11 5.97 6.03
N TYR A 138 4.13 6.24 6.83
CA TYR A 138 3.99 6.43 8.28
C TYR A 138 3.88 7.92 8.60
N ASP A 139 2.78 8.33 9.23
CA ASP A 139 2.62 9.68 9.77
C ASP A 139 3.29 9.73 11.14
N VAL A 140 4.45 10.39 11.23
CA VAL A 140 5.27 10.45 12.44
C VAL A 140 4.56 11.17 13.59
N GLU A 141 3.78 12.21 13.28
CA GLU A 141 3.08 13.01 14.27
C GLU A 141 1.89 12.24 14.84
N LYS A 142 1.08 11.65 13.96
CA LYS A 142 -0.15 10.93 14.36
C LYS A 142 0.08 9.47 14.73
N LYS A 143 1.27 8.94 14.43
CA LYS A 143 1.71 7.56 14.71
C LYS A 143 0.82 6.50 14.06
N TRP A 144 0.38 6.74 12.83
CA TRP A 144 -0.45 5.81 12.06
C TRP A 144 0.14 5.56 10.66
N MET A 145 -0.39 4.54 9.99
CA MET A 145 -0.07 4.24 8.60
C MET A 145 -1.14 4.86 7.69
N THR A 146 -0.75 5.49 6.59
CA THR A 146 -1.63 6.10 5.59
C THR A 146 -1.43 5.47 4.21
N TYR A 147 -2.43 5.56 3.35
CA TYR A 147 -2.34 5.08 1.96
C TYR A 147 -3.26 5.90 1.06
N GLU A 148 -2.74 6.29 -0.11
CA GLU A 148 -3.53 6.83 -1.21
C GLU A 148 -3.83 5.72 -2.22
N ASN A 149 -5.11 5.42 -2.39
CA ASN A 149 -5.58 4.36 -3.25
C ASN A 149 -5.60 4.82 -4.72
N ASN A 150 -5.37 3.90 -5.64
CA ASN A 150 -5.53 4.09 -7.08
C ASN A 150 -6.53 3.10 -7.72
N LEU A 151 -7.21 2.29 -6.88
CA LEU A 151 -8.21 1.29 -7.22
C LEU A 151 -7.72 0.09 -8.04
N THR A 152 -6.48 0.11 -8.53
CA THR A 152 -5.96 -0.88 -9.49
C THR A 152 -4.81 -1.69 -8.95
N GLN A 153 -4.24 -1.29 -7.81
CA GLN A 153 -3.12 -1.94 -7.16
C GLN A 153 -3.57 -2.75 -5.94
N ASP A 154 -3.16 -4.00 -5.91
CA ASP A 154 -3.26 -4.83 -4.71
C ASP A 154 -2.20 -4.40 -3.70
N LEU A 155 -2.64 -4.08 -2.48
CA LEU A 155 -1.77 -3.69 -1.39
C LEU A 155 -1.71 -4.85 -0.40
N LEU A 156 -0.51 -5.33 -0.09
CA LEU A 156 -0.29 -6.25 1.02
C LEU A 156 0.26 -5.51 2.23
N TYR A 157 -0.10 -5.99 3.41
CA TYR A 157 0.43 -5.53 4.68
C TYR A 157 0.77 -6.72 5.58
N GLY A 158 1.90 -6.66 6.28
CA GLY A 158 2.29 -7.68 7.24
C GLY A 158 2.98 -7.08 8.44
N LEU A 159 3.05 -7.86 9.52
CA LEU A 159 3.68 -7.41 10.76
C LEU A 159 4.40 -8.54 11.50
N ALA A 160 5.37 -8.15 12.30
CA ALA A 160 6.13 -8.99 13.20
C ALA A 160 6.43 -8.18 14.47
N THR A 161 5.56 -8.31 15.46
CA THR A 161 5.62 -7.53 16.71
C THR A 161 6.26 -8.30 17.85
N ASP A 162 6.67 -7.56 18.88
CA ASP A 162 7.20 -8.06 20.15
C ASP A 162 8.37 -9.05 19.96
N ARG A 163 9.24 -8.77 18.99
CA ARG A 163 10.44 -9.57 18.73
C ARG A 163 11.50 -9.28 19.77
N ASP A 164 11.81 -10.28 20.58
CA ASP A 164 12.81 -10.16 21.63
C ASP A 164 14.21 -9.94 21.04
N CYS A 165 14.82 -8.80 21.35
CA CYS A 165 16.18 -8.45 20.98
C CYS A 165 17.23 -9.46 21.47
N ALA A 166 16.91 -10.28 22.48
CA ALA A 166 17.79 -11.35 22.96
C ALA A 166 17.82 -12.58 22.05
N SER A 167 16.73 -12.88 21.33
CA SER A 167 16.62 -14.06 20.46
C SER A 167 17.47 -13.95 19.19
N LYS A 168 17.45 -12.77 18.56
CA LYS A 168 18.16 -12.42 17.32
C LYS A 168 17.95 -13.40 16.15
N ASP A 169 16.78 -14.04 16.10
CA ASP A 169 16.40 -14.90 14.99
C ASP A 169 16.02 -14.10 13.73
N SER A 170 15.95 -14.76 12.58
CA SER A 170 15.39 -14.14 11.37
C SER A 170 13.94 -13.71 11.61
N VAL A 171 13.63 -12.46 11.25
CA VAL A 171 12.30 -11.86 11.41
C VAL A 171 11.37 -12.41 10.33
N ARG A 172 10.44 -13.25 10.75
CA ARG A 172 9.40 -13.80 9.88
C ARG A 172 8.20 -12.85 9.83
N ILE A 173 7.81 -12.46 8.62
CA ILE A 173 6.64 -11.60 8.35
C ILE A 173 5.69 -12.36 7.41
N TRP A 174 4.43 -12.45 7.83
CA TRP A 174 3.33 -12.91 6.99
C TRP A 174 2.51 -11.71 6.54
N MET A 175 2.38 -11.53 5.23
CA MET A 175 1.63 -10.44 4.62
C MET A 175 0.26 -10.90 4.16
N VAL A 176 -0.74 -10.03 4.34
CA VAL A 176 -2.13 -10.25 3.93
C VAL A 176 -2.63 -9.12 3.05
N HIS A 177 -3.67 -9.38 2.25
CA HIS A 177 -4.34 -8.33 1.49
C HIS A 177 -4.87 -7.22 2.43
N ALA A 178 -4.38 -6.00 2.21
CA ALA A 178 -4.74 -4.83 3.01
C ALA A 178 -6.04 -4.16 2.53
N LEU A 179 -6.44 -4.38 1.28
CA LEU A 179 -7.63 -3.78 0.69
C LEU A 179 -8.73 -4.84 0.49
N ALA A 180 -9.95 -4.40 0.19
CA ALA A 180 -10.98 -5.29 -0.29
C ALA A 180 -10.80 -5.47 -1.80
N LYS A 181 -10.80 -6.72 -2.26
CA LYS A 181 -10.73 -7.01 -3.70
C LYS A 181 -12.13 -7.28 -4.22
N VAL A 182 -12.56 -6.49 -5.21
CA VAL A 182 -13.89 -6.62 -5.81
C VAL A 182 -13.75 -6.88 -7.29
N ARG A 183 -14.16 -8.08 -7.71
CA ARG A 183 -14.29 -8.44 -9.12
C ARG A 183 -15.71 -8.15 -9.59
N ILE A 184 -15.86 -7.20 -10.49
CA ILE A 184 -17.13 -6.78 -11.08
C ILE A 184 -17.32 -7.53 -12.40
N ILE A 185 -18.25 -8.47 -12.42
CA ILE A 185 -18.59 -9.32 -13.57
C ILE A 185 -19.76 -8.70 -14.31
N LEU A 186 -19.59 -8.42 -15.59
CA LEU A 186 -20.63 -7.85 -16.44
C LEU A 186 -21.34 -8.99 -17.17
N ASP A 187 -22.63 -9.16 -16.89
CA ASP A 187 -23.43 -10.17 -17.57
C ASP A 187 -23.72 -9.76 -19.02
N LYS A 188 -23.81 -10.77 -19.91
CA LYS A 188 -24.07 -10.55 -21.34
C LYS A 188 -25.37 -9.80 -21.61
N SER A 189 -26.34 -9.85 -20.69
CA SER A 189 -27.59 -9.11 -20.80
C SER A 189 -27.40 -7.60 -20.90
N LEU A 190 -26.28 -7.04 -20.40
CA LEU A 190 -25.97 -5.62 -20.49
C LEU A 190 -25.71 -5.16 -21.94
N GLY A 191 -25.31 -6.08 -22.82
CA GLY A 191 -24.82 -5.79 -24.17
C GLY A 191 -23.30 -5.77 -24.21
N ASP A 192 -22.73 -5.25 -25.30
CA ASP A 192 -21.28 -5.10 -25.45
C ASP A 192 -20.80 -3.83 -24.72
N ILE A 193 -20.20 -4.02 -23.55
CA ILE A 193 -19.64 -2.93 -22.74
C ILE A 193 -18.21 -2.66 -23.20
N GLY A 194 -17.95 -1.40 -23.58
CA GLY A 194 -16.65 -0.94 -24.04
C GLY A 194 -15.81 -0.29 -22.95
N THR A 195 -16.44 0.37 -21.97
CA THR A 195 -15.76 1.08 -20.88
C THR A 195 -16.48 0.88 -19.56
N VAL A 196 -15.71 0.73 -18.48
CA VAL A 196 -16.20 0.66 -17.10
C VAL A 196 -15.42 1.69 -16.27
N GLN A 197 -16.14 2.47 -15.48
CA GLN A 197 -15.57 3.41 -14.52
C GLN A 197 -16.04 3.02 -13.13
N VAL A 198 -15.11 2.86 -12.20
CA VAL A 198 -15.37 2.46 -10.81
C VAL A 198 -14.83 3.51 -9.87
N TRP A 199 -15.62 3.94 -8.89
CA TRP A 199 -15.21 4.95 -7.91
C TRP A 199 -15.05 4.36 -6.52
N GLY A 200 -14.08 4.87 -5.77
CA GLY A 200 -13.84 4.51 -4.38
C GLY A 200 -13.25 5.67 -3.58
N TYR A 201 -12.97 5.41 -2.31
CA TYR A 201 -12.32 6.39 -1.44
C TYR A 201 -10.86 6.60 -1.81
N LYS A 202 -10.39 7.85 -1.69
CA LYS A 202 -9.02 8.24 -2.04
C LYS A 202 -8.01 7.81 -0.99
N THR A 203 -8.25 8.15 0.26
CA THR A 203 -7.24 8.06 1.31
C THR A 203 -7.82 7.47 2.59
N GLY A 204 -7.04 6.65 3.25
CA GLY A 204 -7.33 6.18 4.60
C GLY A 204 -6.08 5.98 5.43
N HIS A 205 -6.29 5.73 6.71
CA HIS A 205 -5.25 5.43 7.67
C HIS A 205 -5.64 4.30 8.62
N PHE A 206 -4.66 3.73 9.31
CA PHE A 206 -4.88 2.75 10.38
C PHE A 206 -3.73 2.76 11.38
N SER A 207 -3.99 2.33 12.62
CA SER A 207 -2.91 2.17 13.61
C SER A 207 -2.09 0.91 13.31
N PRO A 208 -0.75 0.97 13.32
CA PRO A 208 0.09 -0.18 13.01
C PRO A 208 -0.04 -1.32 14.02
N ILE A 209 -0.54 -1.06 15.24
CA ILE A 209 -0.62 -2.05 16.33
C ILE A 209 -1.72 -3.11 16.09
N ASN A 210 -2.51 -3.01 15.02
CA ASN A 210 -3.55 -4.00 14.74
C ASN A 210 -2.96 -5.34 14.30
N TYR A 211 -3.37 -6.44 14.95
CA TYR A 211 -2.95 -7.79 14.59
C TYR A 211 -3.69 -8.26 13.33
N GLY A 212 -2.98 -8.33 12.20
CA GLY A 212 -3.46 -8.93 10.95
C GLY A 212 -3.86 -7.87 9.92
N VAL A 213 -5.12 -7.95 9.45
CA VAL A 213 -5.65 -7.09 8.38
C VAL A 213 -5.83 -5.65 8.91
N PRO A 214 -5.38 -4.61 8.17
CA PRO A 214 -5.57 -3.21 8.57
C PRO A 214 -7.02 -2.82 8.87
N ASP A 215 -7.24 -2.13 10.01
CA ASP A 215 -8.54 -1.53 10.36
C ASP A 215 -8.59 -0.08 9.86
N TRP A 216 -8.87 0.05 8.56
CA TRP A 216 -8.88 1.33 7.88
C TRP A 216 -9.94 2.29 8.43
N LYS A 217 -9.53 3.55 8.61
CA LYS A 217 -10.38 4.73 8.76
C LYS A 217 -10.24 5.57 7.50
N ILE A 218 -11.37 6.09 7.01
CA ILE A 218 -11.42 6.87 5.78
C ILE A 218 -11.29 8.35 6.11
N ASP A 219 -10.28 9.01 5.53
CA ASP A 219 -10.00 10.43 5.74
C ASP A 219 -10.75 11.29 4.72
N ASP A 220 -10.44 11.07 3.44
CA ASP A 220 -11.01 11.81 2.33
C ASP A 220 -12.15 11.01 1.69
N LYS A 221 -13.36 11.57 1.78
CA LYS A 221 -14.56 11.01 1.16
C LYS A 221 -14.74 11.46 -0.28
N THR A 222 -13.86 12.32 -0.79
CA THR A 222 -13.82 12.70 -2.20
C THR A 222 -13.50 11.44 -3.03
N PRO A 223 -14.41 11.04 -3.93
CA PRO A 223 -14.18 9.84 -4.73
C PRO A 223 -13.05 10.04 -5.74
N ILE A 224 -12.24 9.01 -5.90
CA ILE A 224 -11.39 8.80 -7.08
C ILE A 224 -12.03 7.75 -7.99
N TYR A 225 -11.55 7.63 -9.23
CA TYR A 225 -12.00 6.60 -10.15
C TYR A 225 -10.86 5.94 -10.90
N ALA A 226 -11.13 4.72 -11.36
CA ALA A 226 -10.31 4.00 -12.32
C ALA A 226 -11.15 3.70 -13.56
N ASP A 227 -10.54 3.90 -14.72
CA ASP A 227 -11.11 3.63 -16.03
C ASP A 227 -10.56 2.33 -16.60
N PHE A 228 -11.46 1.48 -17.05
CA PHE A 228 -11.16 0.21 -17.70
C PHE A 228 -11.74 0.23 -19.10
N CYS A 229 -10.89 0.08 -20.11
CA CYS A 229 -11.30 0.13 -21.52
C CYS A 229 -11.09 -1.23 -22.16
N LYS A 230 -12.11 -1.76 -22.85
CA LYS A 230 -12.04 -3.05 -23.54
C LYS A 230 -11.06 -3.03 -24.71
N TYR A 231 -10.90 -1.87 -25.32
CA TYR A 231 -9.99 -1.60 -26.42
C TYR A 231 -9.17 -0.36 -26.10
N PRO A 232 -7.95 -0.22 -26.67
CA PRO A 232 -7.14 0.96 -26.44
C PRO A 232 -7.87 2.21 -26.91
N TYR A 233 -7.88 3.25 -26.09
CA TYR A 233 -8.62 4.48 -26.36
C TYR A 233 -7.91 5.67 -25.73
N ASN A 234 -7.69 6.77 -26.45
CA ASN A 234 -7.10 8.02 -25.91
C ASN A 234 -5.83 7.83 -25.06
N GLY A 235 -4.96 6.89 -25.43
CA GLY A 235 -3.72 6.61 -24.68
C GLY A 235 -3.90 5.66 -23.48
N TYR A 236 -5.12 5.20 -23.20
CA TYR A 236 -5.38 4.10 -22.28
C TYR A 236 -5.17 2.76 -22.99
N GLU A 237 -4.48 1.85 -22.31
CA GLU A 237 -4.32 0.48 -22.74
C GLU A 237 -5.62 -0.32 -22.59
N ALA A 238 -5.73 -1.43 -23.31
CA ALA A 238 -6.87 -2.31 -23.17
C ALA A 238 -6.74 -3.10 -21.86
N ASP A 239 -7.79 -3.09 -21.05
CA ASP A 239 -7.91 -3.99 -19.91
C ASP A 239 -8.23 -5.40 -20.42
N GLU A 240 -7.29 -6.32 -20.21
CA GLU A 240 -7.40 -7.69 -20.71
C GLU A 240 -8.54 -8.47 -20.03
N GLU A 241 -8.81 -8.19 -18.76
CA GLU A 241 -9.89 -8.84 -18.00
C GLU A 241 -11.25 -8.47 -18.59
N LEU A 242 -11.46 -7.19 -18.89
CA LEU A 242 -12.68 -6.68 -19.51
C LEU A 242 -12.84 -7.24 -20.93
N LYS A 243 -11.74 -7.29 -21.69
CA LYS A 243 -11.73 -7.79 -23.06
C LYS A 243 -12.06 -9.27 -23.14
N ASN A 244 -11.46 -10.09 -22.30
CA ASN A 244 -11.53 -11.55 -22.40
C ASN A 244 -12.65 -12.16 -21.53
N ASN A 245 -12.90 -11.57 -20.36
CA ASN A 245 -13.78 -12.14 -19.34
C ASN A 245 -15.02 -11.28 -19.05
N ASN A 246 -15.15 -10.11 -19.68
CA ASN A 246 -16.22 -9.14 -19.42
C ASN A 246 -16.31 -8.79 -17.93
N SER A 247 -15.17 -8.64 -17.27
CA SER A 247 -15.08 -8.28 -15.85
C SER A 247 -13.94 -7.32 -15.57
N VAL A 248 -14.04 -6.56 -14.48
CA VAL A 248 -12.95 -5.70 -14.00
C VAL A 248 -12.72 -5.96 -12.53
N THR A 249 -11.46 -6.00 -12.11
CA THR A 249 -11.10 -6.13 -10.70
C THR A 249 -10.61 -4.79 -10.16
N VAL A 250 -11.11 -4.39 -8.99
CA VAL A 250 -10.65 -3.21 -8.25
C VAL A 250 -10.23 -3.59 -6.83
N PHE A 251 -9.28 -2.82 -6.29
CA PHE A 251 -8.84 -2.90 -4.90
C PHE A 251 -9.27 -1.64 -4.18
N ILE A 252 -10.19 -1.77 -3.24
CA ILE A 252 -10.82 -0.62 -2.60
C ILE A 252 -10.43 -0.56 -1.14
N LEU A 253 -10.19 0.67 -0.66
CA LEU A 253 -10.28 0.93 0.77
C LEU A 253 -11.64 0.39 1.26
N PRO A 254 -11.69 -0.26 2.44
CA PRO A 254 -12.92 -0.87 2.95
C PRO A 254 -14.07 0.12 3.01
N ASN A 255 -15.28 -0.42 3.18
CA ASN A 255 -16.58 0.26 3.17
C ASN A 255 -17.26 0.16 1.79
N LYS A 256 -17.22 1.17 0.92
CA LYS A 256 -18.12 1.24 -0.26
C LYS A 256 -17.38 1.54 -1.56
N ILE A 257 -17.89 0.95 -2.64
CA ILE A 257 -17.74 1.51 -3.98
C ILE A 257 -18.72 2.69 -4.07
N THR A 258 -18.21 3.87 -4.36
CA THR A 258 -18.98 5.13 -4.34
C THR A 258 -19.68 5.43 -5.66
N GLY A 259 -19.30 4.72 -6.72
CA GLY A 259 -19.90 4.84 -8.05
C GLY A 259 -19.51 3.68 -8.96
N LEU A 260 -20.38 3.37 -9.91
CA LEU A 260 -20.12 2.39 -10.97
C LEU A 260 -20.92 2.77 -12.21
N LYS A 261 -20.21 3.08 -13.28
CA LYS A 261 -20.78 3.45 -14.58
C LYS A 261 -20.12 2.65 -15.67
N MET A 262 -20.89 2.39 -16.72
CA MET A 262 -20.44 1.62 -17.88
C MET A 262 -20.95 2.30 -19.14
N TRP A 263 -20.21 2.14 -20.23
CA TRP A 263 -20.62 2.61 -21.55
C TRP A 263 -20.52 1.47 -22.55
N ASN A 264 -21.57 1.30 -23.34
CA ASN A 264 -21.53 0.38 -24.46
C ASN A 264 -20.75 0.98 -25.65
N SER A 265 -20.57 0.19 -26.70
CA SER A 265 -19.88 0.62 -27.94
C SER A 265 -20.54 1.83 -28.62
N ASP A 266 -21.83 2.08 -28.36
CA ASP A 266 -22.58 3.26 -28.83
C ASP A 266 -22.47 4.47 -27.87
N ARG A 267 -21.60 4.41 -26.85
CA ARG A 267 -21.42 5.41 -25.79
C ARG A 267 -22.70 5.69 -24.96
N GLN A 268 -23.63 4.74 -24.92
CA GLN A 268 -24.78 4.82 -24.03
C GLN A 268 -24.36 4.46 -22.61
N GLU A 269 -24.64 5.36 -21.68
CA GLU A 269 -24.33 5.19 -20.26
C GLU A 269 -25.29 4.20 -19.59
N ILE A 270 -24.73 3.36 -18.73
CA ILE A 270 -25.41 2.48 -17.80
C ILE A 270 -24.87 2.81 -16.41
N ASP A 271 -25.68 3.47 -15.58
CA ASP A 271 -25.33 3.80 -14.19
C ASP A 271 -25.85 2.72 -13.23
N ALA A 272 -24.91 2.08 -12.52
CA ALA A 272 -25.19 1.04 -11.53
C ALA A 272 -24.98 1.52 -10.07
N SER A 273 -24.57 2.76 -9.86
CA SER A 273 -24.13 3.31 -8.56
C SER A 273 -25.20 3.16 -7.48
N GLU A 274 -26.46 3.53 -7.79
CA GLU A 274 -27.57 3.50 -6.84
C GLU A 274 -27.89 2.11 -6.27
N LYS A 275 -27.50 1.05 -6.97
CA LYS A 275 -27.83 -0.33 -6.57
C LYS A 275 -26.71 -0.95 -5.74
N ILE A 276 -25.49 -0.44 -5.86
CA ILE A 276 -24.33 -0.93 -5.11
C ILE A 276 -24.04 -0.09 -3.86
N LYS A 277 -24.70 1.06 -3.70
CA LYS A 277 -24.49 2.02 -2.58
C LYS A 277 -24.63 1.44 -1.16
N ASN A 278 -25.32 0.31 -1.03
CA ASN A 278 -25.59 -0.36 0.26
C ASN A 278 -24.69 -1.58 0.49
N LEU A 279 -23.79 -1.90 -0.46
CA LEU A 279 -22.84 -2.98 -0.28
C LEU A 279 -21.67 -2.51 0.57
N GLU A 280 -21.23 -3.39 1.46
CA GLU A 280 -20.07 -3.16 2.32
C GLU A 280 -18.97 -4.17 2.02
N PHE A 281 -17.75 -3.67 1.92
CA PHE A 281 -16.55 -4.41 1.60
C PHE A 281 -15.55 -4.30 2.74
N LYS A 282 -14.95 -5.42 3.15
CA LYS A 282 -13.97 -5.49 4.24
C LYS A 282 -12.58 -5.74 3.67
N ALA A 283 -11.56 -5.16 4.30
CA ALA A 283 -10.17 -5.44 3.94
C ALA A 283 -9.86 -6.94 4.07
N GLY A 284 -8.92 -7.44 3.27
CA GLY A 284 -8.51 -8.83 3.29
C GLY A 284 -9.58 -9.81 2.80
N LYS A 285 -10.59 -9.32 2.08
CA LYS A 285 -11.70 -10.14 1.55
C LYS A 285 -11.87 -9.94 0.06
N VAL A 286 -12.32 -11.02 -0.60
CA VAL A 286 -12.68 -11.03 -2.01
C VAL A 286 -14.18 -11.03 -2.19
N TYR A 287 -14.63 -10.29 -3.19
CA TYR A 287 -16.02 -10.18 -3.56
C TYR A 287 -16.18 -10.33 -5.06
N ASN A 288 -17.17 -11.12 -5.47
CA ASN A 288 -17.60 -11.22 -6.87
C ASN A 288 -18.95 -10.49 -7.02
N LEU A 289 -18.94 -9.35 -7.68
CA LEU A 289 -20.12 -8.52 -7.91
C LEU A 289 -20.62 -8.73 -9.35
N THR A 290 -21.79 -9.35 -9.53
CA THR A 290 -22.38 -9.50 -10.87
C THR A 290 -23.35 -8.38 -11.19
N ILE A 291 -23.16 -7.72 -12.33
CA ILE A 291 -24.03 -6.68 -12.87
C ILE A 291 -24.80 -7.28 -14.05
N SER A 292 -26.13 -7.22 -14.01
CA SER A 292 -26.99 -7.74 -15.07
C SER A 292 -28.20 -6.83 -15.30
N LYS A 293 -28.91 -7.00 -16.42
CA LYS A 293 -30.26 -6.44 -16.57
C LYS A 293 -31.25 -7.21 -15.68
N SER A 294 -32.34 -6.55 -15.29
CA SER A 294 -33.42 -7.22 -14.56
C SER A 294 -34.24 -8.12 -15.47
N ASN A 295 -34.68 -9.27 -14.97
CA ASN A 295 -35.76 -10.08 -15.57
C ASN A 295 -37.13 -9.75 -14.95
N GLY A 296 -37.22 -8.74 -14.08
CA GLY A 296 -38.43 -8.35 -13.35
C GLY A 296 -39.34 -7.41 -14.15
N VAL A 297 -40.66 -7.65 -14.06
CA VAL A 297 -41.75 -7.01 -14.82
C VAL A 297 -41.47 -5.56 -15.22
N ARG A 298 -41.45 -5.33 -16.55
CA ARG A 298 -41.50 -4.00 -17.19
C ARG A 298 -42.56 -3.12 -16.51
N LYS A 299 -42.16 -2.23 -15.61
CA LYS A 299 -42.92 -0.99 -15.42
C LYS A 299 -42.62 -0.13 -16.64
N LYS A 300 -43.60 -0.02 -17.54
CA LYS A 300 -43.61 0.95 -18.64
C LYS A 300 -43.39 2.34 -18.03
N ASN A 301 -42.16 2.82 -18.05
CA ASN A 301 -41.88 4.24 -18.01
C ASN A 301 -40.93 4.52 -19.16
N THR A 302 -41.44 5.26 -20.15
CA THR A 302 -40.88 5.35 -21.50
C THR A 302 -39.51 6.08 -21.55
N ASN A 303 -38.98 6.53 -20.41
CA ASN A 303 -37.72 7.25 -20.30
C ASN A 303 -36.75 6.67 -19.24
N SER A 304 -37.01 5.50 -18.65
CA SER A 304 -36.07 4.87 -17.70
C SER A 304 -36.00 3.35 -17.87
N ARG A 305 -34.85 2.85 -18.35
CA ARG A 305 -34.57 1.41 -18.39
C ARG A 305 -34.26 0.95 -16.96
N SER A 306 -35.14 0.12 -16.39
CA SER A 306 -34.98 -0.44 -15.04
C SER A 306 -33.92 -1.56 -15.03
N ILE A 307 -32.73 -1.22 -14.54
CA ILE A 307 -31.68 -2.18 -14.22
C ILE A 307 -31.99 -2.75 -12.81
N ALA A 308 -32.00 -4.07 -12.68
CA ALA A 308 -31.95 -4.74 -11.39
C ALA A 308 -30.77 -5.69 -11.45
N MET A 309 -29.93 -5.58 -10.42
CA MET A 309 -28.68 -6.30 -10.29
C MET A 309 -28.81 -7.26 -9.12
N SER A 310 -28.34 -8.49 -9.31
CA SER A 310 -28.19 -9.46 -8.23
C SER A 310 -26.75 -9.43 -7.74
N VAL A 311 -26.55 -9.08 -6.47
CA VAL A 311 -25.24 -9.15 -5.82
C VAL A 311 -25.14 -10.49 -5.11
N ARG A 312 -24.17 -11.33 -5.48
CA ARG A 312 -23.83 -12.54 -4.72
C ARG A 312 -22.43 -12.38 -4.15
N CYS A 313 -22.32 -11.95 -2.90
CA CYS A 313 -21.04 -12.02 -2.18
C CYS A 313 -20.72 -13.49 -1.92
N VAL A 314 -19.75 -14.04 -2.64
CA VAL A 314 -19.12 -15.31 -2.29
C VAL A 314 -17.97 -14.94 -1.35
N SER A 315 -18.24 -14.94 -0.05
CA SER A 315 -17.15 -14.98 0.93
C SER A 315 -16.70 -16.42 1.03
N GLU A 316 -15.48 -16.71 0.62
CA GLU A 316 -14.74 -17.87 1.16
C GLU A 316 -14.32 -17.57 2.60
#